data_AF-A0A933NJ35-F1
#
_entry.id   AF-A0A933NJ35-F1
#
_cell.length_a   1.000
_cell.length_b   1.000
_cell.length_c   1.000
_cell.angle_alpha   90.00
_cell.angle_beta   90.00
_cell.angle_gamma   90.00
#
_symmetry.space_group_name_H-M   'P 1'
#
loop_
_entity.id
_entity.type
_entity.pdbx_description
1 polymer ?
#
loop_
_entity_poly.entity_id
_entity_poly.type
_entity_poly.pdbx_seq_one_letter_code
_entity_poly.pdbx_strand_id
1 'polypeptide(L)'
;MVTGLLFIPRFGFKSSMEIGTLLDILAGAALLVLDPRFARWAKAASSAVTAGLVVLYFALYPQLDALALTYQIFRLRTVPDMGGQSLMDNLKKGRVLLFFEEDGTATVSVDQTLETGTRALRVNGKVDASTAGDLNTQKLVGHFPLLFHAAPRKVMLVGMGSGITAYSALRHPLERLTCVEISPAVVNASRLFTEQNGDVASDGRFKLIIEDARTFLETTRERYDVIISEPSNPWFAGVANLYTRELFETARARLAPGGVMTQWVQAYEMSDETFSTILRTFMTVFPHVFLMEVSRVDTILLGSVEPFKVDFKTLERRMADPKVERDLRSVGVRSLMVLLGHHFVAEEDLDKVAGFGPIHTDDRPILEYQAPVHVFANRSVQIPDAEYRVESEHHFLNR
;
A
#
# COMPACT_ATOMS: atom_id res chain seq x y z
N MET A 1 -20.84 -17.82 6.53
CA MET A 1 -19.68 -18.54 5.96
C MET A 1 -19.67 -18.49 4.43
N VAL A 2 -20.74 -18.91 3.74
CA VAL A 2 -20.82 -18.89 2.26
C VAL A 2 -20.64 -17.48 1.66
N THR A 3 -21.28 -16.47 2.24
CA THR A 3 -21.19 -15.09 1.72
C THR A 3 -19.75 -14.55 1.72
N GLY A 4 -19.04 -14.69 2.85
CA GLY A 4 -17.66 -14.20 2.99
C GLY A 4 -16.62 -14.99 2.18
N LEU A 5 -16.79 -16.30 2.02
CA LEU A 5 -15.81 -17.15 1.32
C LEU A 5 -16.05 -17.30 -0.18
N LEU A 6 -17.29 -17.18 -0.64
CA LEU A 6 -17.65 -17.45 -2.04
C LEU A 6 -18.29 -16.26 -2.74
N PHE A 7 -19.15 -15.49 -2.07
CA PHE A 7 -19.91 -14.44 -2.75
C PHE A 7 -19.11 -13.15 -2.86
N ILE A 8 -18.57 -12.64 -1.75
CA ILE A 8 -17.82 -11.38 -1.74
C ILE A 8 -16.59 -11.46 -2.67
N PRO A 9 -15.74 -12.52 -2.61
CA PRO A 9 -14.58 -12.60 -3.50
C PRO A 9 -14.94 -12.74 -4.99
N ARG A 10 -16.15 -13.20 -5.32
CA ARG A 10 -16.56 -13.48 -6.72
C ARG A 10 -17.44 -12.39 -7.32
N PHE A 11 -18.25 -11.71 -6.51
CA PHE A 11 -19.26 -10.77 -6.97
C PHE A 11 -19.12 -9.37 -6.34
N GLY A 12 -18.18 -9.17 -5.42
CA GLY A 12 -18.05 -7.93 -4.65
C GLY A 12 -19.06 -7.84 -3.51
N PHE A 13 -18.90 -6.86 -2.64
CA PHE A 13 -19.75 -6.68 -1.46
C PHE A 13 -21.18 -6.29 -1.85
N LYS A 14 -21.32 -5.31 -2.76
CA LYS A 14 -22.62 -4.82 -3.22
C LYS A 14 -23.48 -5.95 -3.80
N SER A 15 -22.96 -6.64 -4.81
CA SER A 15 -23.72 -7.70 -5.49
C SER A 15 -24.02 -8.85 -4.53
N SER A 16 -23.13 -9.14 -3.58
CA SER A 16 -23.39 -10.15 -2.55
C SER A 16 -24.57 -9.79 -1.66
N MET A 17 -24.69 -8.52 -1.26
CA MET A 17 -25.86 -8.02 -0.52
C MET A 17 -27.14 -8.08 -1.36
N GLU A 18 -27.07 -7.71 -2.63
CA GLU A 18 -28.22 -7.75 -3.54
C GLU A 18 -28.72 -9.18 -3.75
N ILE A 19 -27.80 -10.13 -3.97
CA ILE A 19 -28.14 -11.55 -4.10
C ILE A 19 -28.71 -12.08 -2.79
N GLY A 20 -28.10 -11.77 -1.63
CA GLY A 20 -28.61 -12.17 -0.33
C GLY A 20 -30.03 -11.67 -0.08
N THR A 21 -30.26 -10.39 -0.35
CA THR A 21 -31.58 -9.75 -0.21
C THR A 21 -32.62 -10.42 -1.13
N LEU A 22 -32.25 -10.71 -2.39
CA LEU A 22 -33.12 -11.43 -3.32
C LEU A 22 -33.45 -12.84 -2.83
N LEU A 23 -32.48 -13.57 -2.28
CA LEU A 23 -32.71 -14.90 -1.72
C LEU A 23 -33.66 -14.86 -0.52
N ASP A 24 -33.51 -13.88 0.38
CA ASP A 24 -34.40 -13.70 1.54
C ASP A 24 -35.82 -13.35 1.09
N ILE A 25 -35.96 -12.48 0.08
CA ILE A 25 -37.24 -12.13 -0.53
C ILE A 25 -37.91 -13.37 -1.15
N LEU A 26 -37.15 -14.17 -1.90
CA LEU A 26 -37.66 -15.39 -2.53
C LEU A 26 -38.05 -16.45 -1.49
N ALA A 27 -37.28 -16.59 -0.41
CA ALA A 27 -37.60 -17.48 0.70
C ALA A 27 -38.89 -17.04 1.42
N GLY A 28 -39.03 -15.75 1.71
CA GLY A 28 -40.25 -15.18 2.30
C GLY A 28 -41.48 -15.39 1.41
N ALA A 29 -41.34 -15.14 0.09
CA ALA A 29 -42.40 -15.40 -0.87
C ALA A 29 -42.77 -16.90 -0.94
N ALA A 30 -41.79 -17.80 -0.91
CA ALA A 30 -42.02 -19.24 -0.90
C ALA A 30 -42.78 -19.68 0.37
N LEU A 31 -42.36 -19.21 1.55
CA LEU A 31 -43.04 -19.51 2.81
C LEU A 31 -44.51 -19.05 2.80
N LEU A 32 -44.78 -17.85 2.28
CA LEU A 32 -46.14 -17.33 2.13
C LEU A 32 -46.98 -18.14 1.15
N VAL A 33 -46.39 -18.59 0.03
CA VAL A 33 -47.09 -19.42 -0.96
C VAL A 33 -47.42 -20.80 -0.40
N LEU A 34 -46.50 -21.38 0.37
CA LEU A 34 -46.62 -22.72 0.94
C LEU A 34 -47.51 -22.79 2.19
N ASP A 35 -47.67 -21.71 2.95
CA ASP A 35 -48.50 -21.71 4.17
C ASP A 35 -50.00 -21.80 3.82
N PRO A 36 -50.72 -22.86 4.24
CA PRO A 36 -52.13 -23.07 3.91
C PRO A 36 -53.07 -22.10 4.62
N ARG A 37 -52.62 -21.37 5.65
CA ARG A 37 -53.46 -20.46 6.45
C ARG A 37 -53.84 -19.18 5.68
N PHE A 38 -53.12 -18.84 4.61
CA PHE A 38 -53.37 -17.62 3.84
C PHE A 38 -54.26 -17.89 2.62
N ALA A 39 -55.21 -16.99 2.37
CA ALA A 39 -56.07 -17.05 1.18
C ALA A 39 -55.28 -16.82 -0.12
N ARG A 40 -55.72 -17.43 -1.22
CA ARG A 40 -55.05 -17.33 -2.54
C ARG A 40 -54.85 -15.89 -3.02
N TRP A 41 -55.83 -15.02 -2.79
CA TRP A 41 -55.75 -13.61 -3.18
C TRP A 41 -54.70 -12.85 -2.37
N ALA A 42 -54.54 -13.17 -1.07
CA ALA A 42 -53.54 -12.55 -0.20
C ALA A 42 -52.12 -12.97 -0.60
N LYS A 43 -51.93 -14.24 -1.01
CA LYS A 43 -50.69 -14.74 -1.59
C LYS A 43 -50.33 -13.98 -2.87
N ALA A 44 -51.27 -13.89 -3.82
CA ALA A 44 -51.05 -13.18 -5.08
C ALA A 44 -50.74 -11.69 -4.87
N ALA A 45 -51.46 -11.02 -3.97
CA ALA A 45 -51.23 -9.62 -3.63
C ALA A 45 -49.85 -9.41 -2.99
N SER A 46 -49.46 -10.23 -2.02
CA SER A 46 -48.16 -10.13 -1.36
C SER A 46 -47.00 -10.38 -2.34
N SER A 47 -47.14 -11.39 -3.22
CA SER A 47 -46.14 -11.67 -4.26
C SER A 47 -46.03 -10.53 -5.27
N ALA A 48 -47.15 -9.93 -5.68
CA ALA A 48 -47.15 -8.78 -6.59
C ALA A 48 -46.53 -7.54 -5.96
N VAL A 49 -46.83 -7.25 -4.70
CA VAL A 49 -46.20 -6.14 -3.95
C VAL A 49 -44.70 -6.37 -3.81
N THR A 50 -44.29 -7.59 -3.47
CA THR A 50 -42.87 -7.95 -3.32
C THR A 50 -42.12 -7.81 -4.65
N ALA A 51 -42.66 -8.35 -5.74
CA ALA A 51 -42.09 -8.19 -7.07
C ALA A 51 -42.03 -6.71 -7.49
N GLY A 52 -43.09 -5.95 -7.20
CA GLY A 52 -43.14 -4.51 -7.43
C GLY A 52 -42.05 -3.76 -6.65
N LEU A 53 -41.82 -4.09 -5.38
CA LEU A 53 -40.77 -3.50 -4.55
C LEU A 53 -39.37 -3.88 -5.03
N VAL A 54 -39.14 -5.11 -5.50
CA VAL A 54 -37.86 -5.52 -6.12
C VAL A 54 -37.59 -4.74 -7.39
N VAL A 55 -38.59 -4.65 -8.28
CA VAL A 55 -38.47 -3.85 -9.52
C VAL A 55 -38.25 -2.39 -9.20
N LEU A 56 -38.99 -1.85 -8.23
CA LEU A 56 -38.85 -0.47 -7.78
C LEU A 56 -37.47 -0.21 -7.17
N TYR A 57 -36.92 -1.16 -6.39
CA TYR A 57 -35.55 -1.10 -5.91
C TYR A 57 -34.59 -1.03 -7.09
N PHE A 58 -34.61 -1.98 -8.03
CA PHE A 58 -33.67 -1.92 -9.17
C PHE A 58 -33.88 -0.72 -10.10
N ALA A 59 -35.09 -0.14 -10.16
CA ALA A 59 -35.40 1.03 -10.98
C ALA A 59 -35.05 2.37 -10.31
N LEU A 60 -35.17 2.46 -8.99
CA LEU A 60 -34.93 3.69 -8.22
C LEU A 60 -33.59 3.71 -7.50
N TYR A 61 -32.98 2.55 -7.24
CA TYR A 61 -31.75 2.49 -6.47
C TYR A 61 -30.66 3.19 -7.28
N PRO A 62 -30.13 4.32 -6.79
CA PRO A 62 -29.04 4.96 -7.48
C PRO A 62 -27.90 3.95 -7.56
N GLN A 63 -27.27 3.84 -8.73
CA GLN A 63 -25.98 3.16 -8.77
C GLN A 63 -25.11 3.83 -7.72
N LEU A 64 -24.68 3.04 -6.74
CA LEU A 64 -23.79 3.50 -5.67
C LEU A 64 -22.68 4.31 -6.33
N ASP A 65 -22.63 5.60 -6.00
CA ASP A 65 -21.69 6.50 -6.64
C ASP A 65 -20.30 6.13 -6.17
N ALA A 66 -19.62 5.30 -6.96
CA ALA A 66 -18.33 4.74 -6.63
C ALA A 66 -17.30 5.83 -6.30
N LEU A 67 -17.36 6.98 -6.99
CA LEU A 67 -16.48 8.11 -6.73
C LEU A 67 -16.79 8.78 -5.39
N ALA A 68 -18.06 8.83 -4.97
CA ALA A 68 -18.45 9.29 -3.64
C ALA A 68 -17.99 8.31 -2.55
N LEU A 69 -18.15 7.01 -2.78
CA LEU A 69 -17.85 5.96 -1.81
C LEU A 69 -16.36 5.76 -1.56
N THR A 70 -15.54 5.98 -2.59
CA THR A 70 -14.08 5.89 -2.46
C THR A 70 -13.44 7.23 -2.10
N TYR A 71 -14.24 8.23 -1.75
CA TYR A 71 -13.69 9.50 -1.30
C TYR A 71 -13.17 9.42 0.14
N GLN A 72 -12.07 10.12 0.43
CA GLN A 72 -11.43 10.17 1.76
C GLN A 72 -12.19 11.04 2.76
N ILE A 73 -13.51 10.84 2.89
CA ILE A 73 -14.34 11.59 3.84
C ILE A 73 -13.81 11.41 5.26
N PHE A 74 -13.26 10.23 5.57
CA PHE A 74 -12.62 9.95 6.86
C PHE A 74 -11.39 10.83 7.17
N ARG A 75 -10.75 11.44 6.15
CA ARG A 75 -9.68 12.42 6.33
C ARG A 75 -10.18 13.86 6.45
N LEU A 76 -11.47 14.11 6.21
CA LEU A 76 -12.04 15.45 6.41
C LEU A 76 -12.12 15.75 7.90
N ARG A 77 -11.25 16.66 8.34
CA ARG A 77 -11.11 17.07 9.75
C ARG A 77 -12.25 17.95 10.23
N THR A 78 -12.81 18.72 9.31
CA THR A 78 -13.98 19.56 9.52
C THR A 78 -14.95 19.23 8.41
N VAL A 79 -16.16 18.82 8.76
CA VAL A 79 -17.26 18.74 7.78
C VAL A 79 -17.56 20.19 7.40
N PRO A 80 -17.39 20.58 6.13
CA PRO A 80 -17.73 21.94 5.73
C PRO A 80 -19.20 22.20 6.04
N ASP A 81 -19.55 23.43 6.40
CA ASP A 81 -20.93 23.84 6.70
C ASP A 81 -21.74 23.92 5.39
N MET A 82 -21.98 22.76 4.80
CA MET A 82 -22.67 22.55 3.54
C MET A 82 -23.41 21.22 3.59
N GLY A 83 -24.55 21.14 2.91
CA GLY A 83 -25.32 19.90 2.84
C GLY A 83 -24.50 18.75 2.24
N GLY A 84 -24.73 17.52 2.68
CA GLY A 84 -23.94 16.35 2.26
C GLY A 84 -23.87 16.16 0.74
N GLN A 85 -24.95 16.50 0.01
CA GLN A 85 -24.96 16.47 -1.45
C GLN A 85 -24.00 17.50 -2.06
N SER A 86 -24.03 18.74 -1.57
CA SER A 86 -23.12 19.80 -2.02
C SER A 86 -21.67 19.49 -1.69
N LEU A 87 -21.41 18.83 -0.56
CA LEU A 87 -20.08 18.31 -0.26
C LEU A 87 -19.67 17.30 -1.34
N MET A 88 -20.46 16.27 -1.59
CA MET A 88 -20.14 15.25 -2.61
C MET A 88 -19.93 15.83 -4.01
N ASP A 89 -20.78 16.76 -4.43
CA ASP A 89 -20.66 17.41 -5.74
C ASP A 89 -19.34 18.20 -5.86
N ASN A 90 -18.92 18.86 -4.78
CA ASN A 90 -17.62 19.52 -4.73
C ASN A 90 -16.44 18.54 -4.73
N LEU A 91 -16.54 17.43 -4.00
CA LEU A 91 -15.47 16.43 -3.93
C LEU A 91 -15.25 15.73 -5.30
N LYS A 92 -16.32 15.56 -6.08
CA LYS A 92 -16.27 15.01 -7.45
C LYS A 92 -15.88 16.04 -8.50
N LYS A 93 -15.98 17.34 -8.19
CA LYS A 93 -15.75 18.41 -9.16
C LYS A 93 -14.35 18.32 -9.74
N GLY A 94 -14.28 18.33 -11.08
CA GLY A 94 -13.00 18.26 -11.79
C GLY A 94 -12.34 16.89 -11.76
N ARG A 95 -13.06 15.82 -11.38
CA ARG A 95 -12.56 14.44 -11.36
C ARG A 95 -13.44 13.51 -12.17
N VAL A 96 -12.83 12.46 -12.70
CA VAL A 96 -13.52 11.37 -13.38
C VAL A 96 -13.03 10.04 -12.83
N LEU A 97 -13.96 9.14 -12.54
CA LEU A 97 -13.66 7.77 -12.16
C LEU A 97 -13.29 6.98 -13.43
N LEU A 98 -12.09 6.42 -13.46
CA LEU A 98 -11.58 5.60 -14.57
C LEU A 98 -11.75 4.10 -14.30
N PHE A 99 -11.74 3.71 -13.03
CA PHE A 99 -11.80 2.31 -12.62
C PHE A 99 -12.44 2.19 -11.25
N PHE A 100 -13.21 1.11 -11.06
CA PHE A 100 -13.75 0.70 -9.77
C PHE A 100 -13.95 -0.82 -9.79
N GLU A 101 -13.40 -1.50 -8.79
CA GLU A 101 -13.57 -2.94 -8.58
C GLU A 101 -13.56 -3.21 -7.07
N GLU A 102 -14.34 -4.19 -6.64
CA GLU A 102 -14.33 -4.70 -5.27
C GLU A 102 -13.86 -6.15 -5.30
N ASP A 103 -12.93 -6.50 -4.44
CA ASP A 103 -12.53 -7.89 -4.23
C ASP A 103 -12.65 -8.31 -2.76
N GLY A 104 -12.16 -9.50 -2.42
CA GLY A 104 -12.23 -10.04 -1.06
C GLY A 104 -11.38 -9.29 -0.03
N THR A 105 -10.53 -8.35 -0.47
CA THR A 105 -9.53 -7.65 0.35
C THR A 105 -9.82 -6.15 0.45
N ALA A 106 -10.30 -5.52 -0.63
CA ALA A 106 -10.53 -4.08 -0.66
C ALA A 106 -11.49 -3.64 -1.77
N THR A 107 -11.98 -2.40 -1.63
CA THR A 107 -12.54 -1.61 -2.72
C THR A 107 -11.41 -0.81 -3.38
N VAL A 108 -11.19 -1.00 -4.67
CA VAL A 108 -10.14 -0.33 -5.44
C VAL A 108 -10.77 0.61 -6.46
N SER A 109 -10.25 1.82 -6.55
CA SER A 109 -10.68 2.77 -7.60
C SER A 109 -9.51 3.56 -8.16
N VAL A 110 -9.66 4.05 -9.39
CA VAL A 110 -8.74 5.03 -9.97
C VAL A 110 -9.55 6.23 -10.41
N ASP A 111 -9.24 7.41 -9.85
CA ASP A 111 -9.77 8.69 -10.32
C ASP A 111 -8.69 9.49 -11.03
N GLN A 112 -9.10 10.30 -12.01
CA GLN A 112 -8.24 11.25 -12.69
C GLN A 112 -8.73 12.68 -12.45
N THR A 113 -7.81 13.54 -12.03
CA THR A 113 -8.06 14.99 -11.97
C THR A 113 -8.00 15.57 -13.39
N LEU A 114 -9.09 16.17 -13.86
CA LEU A 114 -9.24 16.65 -15.23
C LEU A 114 -8.28 17.79 -15.58
N GLU A 115 -7.98 18.66 -14.64
CA GLU A 115 -7.09 19.82 -14.85
C GLU A 115 -5.63 19.42 -15.07
N THR A 116 -5.14 18.46 -14.29
CA THR A 116 -3.71 18.07 -14.29
C THR A 116 -3.45 16.75 -15.01
N GLY A 117 -4.48 15.98 -15.31
CA GLY A 117 -4.34 14.60 -15.80
C GLY A 117 -3.82 13.61 -14.75
N THR A 118 -3.66 14.04 -13.48
CA THR A 118 -3.12 13.18 -12.42
C THR A 118 -4.07 12.04 -12.10
N ARG A 119 -3.57 10.80 -12.13
CA ARG A 119 -4.30 9.61 -11.70
C ARG A 119 -3.92 9.25 -10.27
N ALA A 120 -4.92 8.87 -9.48
CA ALA A 120 -4.73 8.37 -8.12
C ALA A 120 -5.41 7.00 -7.99
N LEU A 121 -4.63 5.98 -7.61
CA LEU A 121 -5.13 4.68 -7.22
C LEU A 121 -5.47 4.73 -5.74
N ARG A 122 -6.70 4.30 -5.43
CA ARG A 122 -7.23 4.26 -4.07
C ARG A 122 -7.57 2.86 -3.64
N VAL A 123 -7.16 2.49 -2.44
CA VAL A 123 -7.60 1.28 -1.75
C VAL A 123 -8.41 1.71 -0.54
N ASN A 124 -9.67 1.25 -0.46
CA ASN A 124 -10.64 1.64 0.58
C ASN A 124 -10.75 3.17 0.73
N GLY A 125 -10.67 3.86 -0.41
CA GLY A 125 -10.74 5.31 -0.55
C GLY A 125 -9.46 6.09 -0.26
N LYS A 126 -8.46 5.50 0.41
CA LYS A 126 -7.15 6.12 0.64
C LYS A 126 -6.29 6.03 -0.62
N VAL A 127 -5.57 7.11 -0.97
CA VAL A 127 -4.63 7.11 -2.09
C VAL A 127 -3.40 6.35 -1.63
N ASP A 128 -3.08 5.27 -2.35
CA ASP A 128 -1.88 4.47 -2.13
C ASP A 128 -0.84 4.66 -3.24
N ALA A 129 -1.26 5.20 -4.40
CA ALA A 129 -0.35 5.57 -5.46
C ALA A 129 -0.94 6.68 -6.34
N SER A 130 -0.06 7.49 -6.93
CA SER A 130 -0.46 8.48 -7.94
C SER A 130 0.64 8.76 -8.95
N THR A 131 0.27 9.38 -10.07
CA THR A 131 1.20 9.83 -11.12
C THR A 131 1.86 11.17 -10.80
N ALA A 132 1.63 11.73 -9.59
CA ALA A 132 2.17 13.03 -9.18
C ALA A 132 2.74 12.97 -7.76
N GLY A 133 1.91 13.19 -6.73
CA GLY A 133 2.36 13.35 -5.34
C GLY A 133 3.20 12.18 -4.82
N ASP A 134 2.84 10.95 -5.19
CA ASP A 134 3.50 9.73 -4.72
C ASP A 134 4.62 9.27 -5.67
N LEU A 135 4.81 9.94 -6.82
CA LEU A 135 5.70 9.46 -7.88
C LEU A 135 7.16 9.37 -7.41
N ASN A 136 7.61 10.33 -6.61
CA ASN A 136 8.94 10.33 -6.02
C ASN A 136 9.13 9.12 -5.09
N THR A 137 8.22 8.93 -4.13
CA THR A 137 8.27 7.83 -3.16
C THR A 137 8.33 6.48 -3.87
N GLN A 138 7.39 6.21 -4.79
CA GLN A 138 7.32 4.93 -5.52
C GLN A 138 8.63 4.62 -6.27
N LYS A 139 9.19 5.61 -6.97
CA LYS A 139 10.45 5.39 -7.72
C LYS A 139 11.64 5.19 -6.80
N LEU A 140 11.74 6.01 -5.75
CA LEU A 140 12.87 5.95 -4.83
C LEU A 140 12.87 4.65 -4.00
N VAL A 141 11.71 4.20 -3.50
CA VAL A 141 11.56 2.90 -2.84
C VAL A 141 12.06 1.76 -3.75
N GLY A 142 11.83 1.86 -5.06
CA GLY A 142 12.33 0.89 -6.04
C GLY A 142 13.83 0.99 -6.32
N HIS A 143 14.46 2.15 -6.16
CA HIS A 143 15.88 2.36 -6.47
C HIS A 143 16.82 2.13 -5.30
N PHE A 144 16.52 2.67 -4.12
CA PHE A 144 17.43 2.70 -2.97
C PHE A 144 17.97 1.32 -2.59
N PRO A 145 17.16 0.29 -2.28
CA PRO A 145 17.68 -1.03 -1.94
C PRO A 145 18.66 -1.61 -2.97
N LEU A 146 18.38 -1.42 -4.25
CA LEU A 146 19.17 -2.00 -5.35
C LEU A 146 20.49 -1.24 -5.56
N LEU A 147 20.47 0.07 -5.33
CA LEU A 147 21.68 0.89 -5.34
C LEU A 147 22.63 0.52 -4.19
N PHE A 148 22.09 0.24 -3.00
CA PHE A 148 22.86 -0.07 -1.79
C PHE A 148 23.23 -1.55 -1.65
N HIS A 149 22.63 -2.46 -2.42
CA HIS A 149 23.01 -3.88 -2.45
C HIS A 149 24.19 -4.15 -3.41
N ALA A 150 25.14 -5.03 -3.07
CA ALA A 150 26.38 -5.22 -3.83
C ALA A 150 26.22 -5.87 -5.24
N ALA A 151 25.21 -6.70 -5.46
CA ALA A 151 24.89 -7.27 -6.77
C ALA A 151 23.47 -7.88 -6.77
N PRO A 152 22.39 -7.08 -6.82
CA PRO A 152 21.04 -7.59 -6.66
C PRO A 152 20.59 -8.37 -7.91
N ARG A 153 20.23 -9.64 -7.76
CA ARG A 153 19.76 -10.51 -8.87
C ARG A 153 18.32 -10.95 -8.69
N LYS A 154 17.97 -11.41 -7.48
CA LYS A 154 16.62 -11.83 -7.12
C LYS A 154 16.01 -10.82 -6.16
N VAL A 155 14.93 -10.18 -6.59
CA VAL A 155 14.25 -9.14 -5.83
C VAL A 155 12.83 -9.59 -5.55
N MET A 156 12.37 -9.39 -4.33
CA MET A 156 10.96 -9.49 -3.97
C MET A 156 10.40 -8.09 -3.71
N LEU A 157 9.18 -7.83 -4.16
CA LEU A 157 8.41 -6.63 -3.86
C LEU A 157 7.08 -7.07 -3.22
N VAL A 158 6.75 -6.51 -2.06
CA VAL A 158 5.44 -6.65 -1.41
C VAL A 158 4.62 -5.42 -1.74
N GLY A 159 3.45 -5.63 -2.35
CA GLY A 159 2.58 -4.57 -2.82
C GLY A 159 2.88 -4.20 -4.27
N MET A 160 1.88 -4.33 -5.14
CA MET A 160 1.96 -3.89 -6.53
C MET A 160 1.67 -2.40 -6.66
N GLY A 161 0.61 -1.92 -6.00
CA GLY A 161 0.13 -0.54 -6.15
C GLY A 161 -0.08 -0.17 -7.62
N SER A 162 0.53 0.94 -8.06
CA SER A 162 0.53 1.35 -9.47
C SER A 162 1.51 0.57 -10.36
N GLY A 163 2.43 -0.21 -9.78
CA GLY A 163 3.54 -0.86 -10.47
C GLY A 163 4.77 0.04 -10.72
N ILE A 164 4.74 1.31 -10.31
CA ILE A 164 5.86 2.25 -10.53
C ILE A 164 7.13 1.82 -9.77
N THR A 165 7.00 1.32 -8.54
CA THR A 165 8.13 0.77 -7.78
C THR A 165 8.77 -0.41 -8.51
N ALA A 166 7.94 -1.32 -9.03
CA ALA A 166 8.41 -2.44 -9.83
C ALA A 166 9.16 -1.97 -11.10
N TYR A 167 8.66 -0.92 -11.76
CA TYR A 167 9.30 -0.34 -12.93
C TYR A 167 10.70 0.19 -12.64
N SER A 168 10.83 0.97 -11.56
CA SER A 168 12.11 1.52 -11.10
C SER A 168 13.08 0.42 -10.69
N ALA A 169 12.60 -0.61 -9.99
CA ALA A 169 13.41 -1.78 -9.67
C ALA A 169 13.92 -2.50 -10.94
N LEU A 170 13.08 -2.67 -11.96
CA LEU A 170 13.44 -3.29 -13.24
C LEU A 170 14.39 -2.46 -14.11
N ARG A 171 14.69 -1.21 -13.75
CA ARG A 171 15.75 -0.43 -14.42
C ARG A 171 17.14 -0.98 -14.09
N HIS A 172 17.28 -1.67 -12.96
CA HIS A 172 18.51 -2.31 -12.53
C HIS A 172 18.74 -3.66 -13.23
N PRO A 173 20.01 -4.11 -13.34
CA PRO A 173 20.36 -5.36 -14.00
C PRO A 173 20.10 -6.59 -13.11
N LEU A 174 18.83 -6.80 -12.73
CA LEU A 174 18.37 -7.96 -11.96
C LEU A 174 17.96 -9.13 -12.88
N GLU A 175 17.94 -10.34 -12.34
CA GLU A 175 17.49 -11.58 -13.00
C GLU A 175 15.97 -11.80 -12.86
N ARG A 176 15.41 -11.52 -11.68
CA ARG A 176 13.99 -11.74 -11.36
C ARG A 176 13.47 -10.70 -10.36
N LEU A 177 12.30 -10.13 -10.65
CA LEU A 177 11.50 -9.37 -9.69
C LEU A 177 10.19 -10.15 -9.41
N THR A 178 10.02 -10.63 -8.19
CA THR A 178 8.78 -11.28 -7.73
C THR A 178 7.94 -10.25 -6.98
N CYS A 179 6.82 -9.83 -7.55
CA CYS A 179 5.85 -8.95 -6.88
C CYS A 179 4.75 -9.80 -6.26
N VAL A 180 4.50 -9.62 -4.96
CA VAL A 180 3.45 -10.29 -4.20
C VAL A 180 2.39 -9.26 -3.84
N GLU A 181 1.18 -9.46 -4.35
CA GLU A 181 0.05 -8.56 -4.20
C GLU A 181 -1.16 -9.34 -3.70
N ILE A 182 -1.83 -8.84 -2.67
CA ILE A 182 -2.97 -9.52 -2.06
C ILE A 182 -4.26 -9.30 -2.85
N SER A 183 -4.38 -8.15 -3.53
CA SER A 183 -5.59 -7.70 -4.22
C SER A 183 -5.48 -7.85 -5.75
N PRO A 184 -6.27 -8.76 -6.37
CA PRO A 184 -6.44 -8.79 -7.82
C PRO A 184 -6.92 -7.44 -8.41
N ALA A 185 -7.78 -6.72 -7.68
CA ALA A 185 -8.30 -5.43 -8.14
C ALA A 185 -7.20 -4.37 -8.25
N VAL A 186 -6.20 -4.35 -7.36
CA VAL A 186 -5.01 -3.48 -7.48
C VAL A 186 -4.22 -3.80 -8.76
N VAL A 187 -4.04 -5.07 -9.09
CA VAL A 187 -3.35 -5.49 -10.33
C VAL A 187 -4.10 -5.06 -11.58
N ASN A 188 -5.43 -5.14 -11.57
CA ASN A 188 -6.25 -4.66 -12.68
C ASN A 188 -6.15 -3.13 -12.82
N ALA A 189 -6.20 -2.41 -11.69
CA ALA A 189 -6.06 -0.96 -11.64
C ALA A 189 -4.68 -0.48 -12.12
N SER A 190 -3.60 -1.22 -11.83
CA SER A 190 -2.23 -0.85 -12.21
C SER A 190 -2.04 -0.72 -13.74
N ARG A 191 -2.91 -1.33 -14.54
CA ARG A 191 -2.93 -1.20 -16.01
C ARG A 191 -3.26 0.21 -16.50
N LEU A 192 -3.87 1.05 -15.64
CA LEU A 192 -4.08 2.47 -15.92
C LEU A 192 -2.82 3.32 -15.70
N PHE A 193 -1.71 2.72 -15.29
CA PHE A 193 -0.44 3.41 -15.03
C PHE A 193 0.67 2.96 -15.99
N THR A 194 0.33 2.34 -17.13
CA THR A 194 1.29 1.77 -18.10
C THR A 194 2.34 2.75 -18.61
N GLU A 195 2.00 4.04 -18.71
CA GLU A 195 2.95 5.08 -19.07
C GLU A 195 4.04 5.28 -17.99
N GLN A 196 3.66 5.19 -16.71
CA GLN A 196 4.57 5.42 -15.57
C GLN A 196 5.26 4.14 -15.10
N ASN A 197 4.57 2.99 -15.18
CA ASN A 197 5.12 1.69 -14.82
C ASN A 197 5.74 0.93 -16.01
N GLY A 198 5.73 1.52 -17.22
CA GLY A 198 6.35 0.93 -18.41
C GLY A 198 5.86 -0.47 -18.77
N ASP A 199 4.60 -0.78 -18.44
CA ASP A 199 3.96 -2.09 -18.63
C ASP A 199 4.80 -3.23 -18.03
N VAL A 200 5.18 -3.14 -16.75
CA VAL A 200 6.02 -4.16 -16.08
C VAL A 200 5.53 -5.60 -16.25
N ALA A 201 4.23 -5.80 -16.49
CA ALA A 201 3.65 -7.12 -16.72
C ALA A 201 4.20 -7.82 -17.98
N SER A 202 4.72 -7.07 -18.96
CA SER A 202 5.36 -7.62 -20.17
C SER A 202 6.87 -7.81 -20.05
N ASP A 203 7.51 -7.36 -18.96
CA ASP A 203 8.94 -7.63 -18.72
C ASP A 203 9.12 -9.09 -18.28
N GLY A 204 9.88 -9.88 -19.06
CA GLY A 204 10.10 -11.31 -18.78
C GLY A 204 10.80 -11.62 -17.46
N ARG A 205 11.35 -10.61 -16.77
CA ARG A 205 11.95 -10.74 -15.43
C ARG A 205 10.92 -10.56 -14.32
N PHE A 206 9.76 -9.97 -14.62
CA PHE A 206 8.69 -9.72 -13.67
C PHE A 206 7.83 -10.97 -13.47
N LYS A 207 7.56 -11.31 -12.20
CA LYS A 207 6.66 -12.38 -11.82
C LYS A 207 5.69 -11.84 -10.78
N LEU A 208 4.41 -11.82 -11.12
CA LEU A 208 3.34 -11.49 -10.19
C LEU A 208 2.85 -12.76 -9.47
N ILE A 209 2.60 -12.63 -8.18
CA ILE A 209 1.97 -13.65 -7.33
C ILE A 209 0.82 -12.97 -6.60
N ILE A 210 -0.39 -13.51 -6.79
CA ILE A 210 -1.57 -13.08 -6.03
C ILE A 210 -1.63 -13.89 -4.73
N GLU A 211 -1.17 -13.31 -3.63
CA GLU A 211 -1.11 -13.95 -2.32
C GLU A 211 -0.88 -12.90 -1.22
N ASP A 212 -1.25 -13.24 0.02
CA ASP A 212 -0.79 -12.50 1.20
C ASP A 212 0.74 -12.59 1.36
N ALA A 213 1.39 -11.46 1.54
CA ALA A 213 2.85 -11.39 1.56
C ALA A 213 3.49 -12.12 2.75
N ARG A 214 2.85 -12.09 3.92
CA ARG A 214 3.29 -12.84 5.11
C ARG A 214 3.21 -14.34 4.84
N THR A 215 2.07 -14.81 4.36
CA THR A 215 1.85 -16.21 3.96
C THR A 215 2.86 -16.67 2.91
N PHE A 216 3.14 -15.83 1.90
CA PHE A 216 4.13 -16.13 0.89
C PHE A 216 5.55 -16.25 1.46
N LEU A 217 5.96 -15.31 2.33
CA LEU A 217 7.29 -15.33 2.96
C LEU A 217 7.49 -16.54 3.87
N GLU A 218 6.45 -16.96 4.59
CA GLU A 218 6.48 -18.14 5.44
C GLU A 218 6.64 -19.44 4.62
N THR A 219 5.98 -19.52 3.46
CA THR A 219 5.86 -20.76 2.68
C THR A 219 6.89 -20.90 1.54
N THR A 220 7.37 -19.80 0.98
CA THR A 220 8.35 -19.82 -0.11
C THR A 220 9.65 -20.49 0.34
N ARG A 221 10.39 -21.12 -0.58
CA ARG A 221 11.76 -21.61 -0.32
C ARG A 221 12.82 -20.76 -1.01
N GLU A 222 12.38 -19.79 -1.80
CA GLU A 222 13.29 -18.91 -2.52
C GLU A 222 13.96 -17.93 -1.55
N ARG A 223 15.22 -17.59 -1.85
CA ARG A 223 15.95 -16.52 -1.18
C ARG A 223 16.10 -15.35 -2.13
N TYR A 224 16.04 -14.14 -1.59
CA TYR A 224 16.13 -12.89 -2.32
C TYR A 224 17.36 -12.11 -1.87
N ASP A 225 18.02 -11.46 -2.82
CA ASP A 225 19.10 -10.51 -2.53
C ASP A 225 18.51 -9.22 -1.94
N VAL A 226 17.30 -8.86 -2.36
CA VAL A 226 16.57 -7.69 -1.89
C VAL A 226 15.10 -8.05 -1.66
N ILE A 227 14.56 -7.66 -0.51
CA ILE A 227 13.11 -7.68 -0.23
C ILE A 227 12.65 -6.24 -0.01
N ILE A 228 11.77 -5.75 -0.87
CA ILE A 228 11.16 -4.42 -0.78
C ILE A 228 9.75 -4.60 -0.21
N SER A 229 9.51 -4.07 0.99
CA SER A 229 8.20 -4.08 1.65
C SER A 229 7.55 -2.71 1.52
N GLU A 230 6.55 -2.59 0.64
CA GLU A 230 5.79 -1.36 0.40
C GLU A 230 4.27 -1.57 0.61
N PRO A 231 3.83 -1.94 1.83
CA PRO A 231 2.40 -2.06 2.12
C PRO A 231 1.74 -0.69 2.32
N SER A 232 0.41 -0.67 2.44
CA SER A 232 -0.31 0.55 2.84
C SER A 232 0.04 0.98 4.29
N ASN A 233 -0.66 1.98 4.83
CA ASN A 233 -0.37 2.48 6.18
C ASN A 233 -0.73 1.43 7.25
N PRO A 234 0.04 1.36 8.37
CA PRO A 234 -0.19 0.39 9.45
C PRO A 234 -1.51 0.62 10.23
N TRP A 235 -2.21 1.73 10.01
CA TRP A 235 -3.54 1.95 10.59
C TRP A 235 -4.66 1.28 9.79
N PHE A 236 -4.38 0.78 8.58
CA PHE A 236 -5.33 -0.08 7.87
C PHE A 236 -5.38 -1.46 8.52
N ALA A 237 -6.59 -1.99 8.63
CA ALA A 237 -6.84 -3.31 9.22
C ALA A 237 -5.96 -4.37 8.54
N GLY A 238 -5.26 -5.15 9.36
CA GLY A 238 -4.39 -6.23 8.91
C GLY A 238 -3.02 -5.78 8.40
N VAL A 239 -2.77 -4.50 8.11
CA VAL A 239 -1.47 -4.04 7.58
C VAL A 239 -0.40 -3.96 8.68
N ALA A 240 -0.79 -3.71 9.92
CA ALA A 240 0.15 -3.69 11.05
C ALA A 240 0.93 -5.01 11.19
N ASN A 241 0.35 -6.15 10.81
CA ASN A 241 1.03 -7.44 10.84
C ASN A 241 2.32 -7.46 9.97
N LEU A 242 2.42 -6.53 8.99
CA LEU A 242 3.57 -6.37 8.11
C LEU A 242 4.74 -5.60 8.75
N TYR A 243 4.59 -5.18 10.00
CA TYR A 243 5.58 -4.42 10.76
C TYR A 243 6.04 -5.13 12.03
N THR A 244 5.64 -6.40 12.22
CA THR A 244 5.98 -7.19 13.41
C THR A 244 7.42 -7.68 13.36
N ARG A 245 8.01 -7.88 14.53
CA ARG A 245 9.33 -8.53 14.64
C ARG A 245 9.34 -9.90 13.94
N GLU A 246 8.30 -10.70 14.14
CA GLU A 246 8.20 -12.05 13.59
C GLU A 246 8.15 -12.04 12.05
N LEU A 247 7.47 -11.06 11.44
CA LEU A 247 7.57 -10.90 9.98
C LEU A 247 8.97 -10.48 9.55
N PHE A 248 9.59 -9.51 10.23
CA PHE A 248 10.95 -9.09 9.89
C PHE A 248 11.95 -10.25 10.02
N GLU A 249 11.82 -11.11 11.03
CA GLU A 249 12.62 -12.33 11.19
C GLU A 249 12.40 -13.31 10.04
N THR A 250 11.14 -13.48 9.61
CA THR A 250 10.79 -14.31 8.45
C THR A 250 11.40 -13.76 7.16
N ALA A 251 11.28 -12.45 6.92
CA ALA A 251 11.89 -11.77 5.79
C ALA A 251 13.42 -11.92 5.81
N ARG A 252 14.06 -11.71 6.96
CA ARG A 252 15.50 -11.96 7.16
C ARG A 252 15.87 -13.40 6.82
N ALA A 253 15.08 -14.38 7.25
CA ALA A 253 15.31 -15.78 6.94
C ALA A 253 15.20 -16.10 5.43
N ARG A 254 14.52 -15.26 4.65
CA ARG A 254 14.43 -15.33 3.18
C ARG A 254 15.44 -14.46 2.45
N LEU A 255 16.29 -13.71 3.13
CA LEU A 255 17.41 -13.02 2.49
C LEU A 255 18.54 -14.01 2.13
N ALA A 256 19.21 -13.73 1.02
CA ALA A 256 20.51 -14.31 0.69
C ALA A 256 21.62 -13.69 1.58
N PRO A 257 22.81 -14.29 1.68
CA PRO A 257 23.97 -13.64 2.31
C PRO A 257 24.24 -12.26 1.68
N GLY A 258 24.53 -11.26 2.52
CA GLY A 258 24.62 -9.86 2.10
C GLY A 258 23.29 -9.21 1.66
N GLY A 259 22.15 -9.89 1.84
CA GLY A 259 20.85 -9.41 1.39
C GLY A 259 20.31 -8.24 2.23
N VAL A 260 19.47 -7.43 1.59
CA VAL A 260 18.91 -6.19 2.15
C VAL A 260 17.39 -6.26 2.20
N MET A 261 16.80 -5.89 3.32
CA MET A 261 15.36 -5.61 3.42
C MET A 261 15.12 -4.10 3.39
N THR A 262 14.11 -3.68 2.65
CA THR A 262 13.56 -2.31 2.70
C THR A 262 12.17 -2.37 3.30
N GLN A 263 11.91 -1.54 4.30
CA GLN A 263 10.56 -1.29 4.79
C GLN A 263 10.19 0.17 4.53
N TRP A 264 9.14 0.41 3.73
CA TRP A 264 8.56 1.74 3.60
C TRP A 264 7.73 2.06 4.86
N VAL A 265 7.92 3.28 5.37
CA VAL A 265 7.23 3.80 6.55
C VAL A 265 6.69 5.19 6.25
N GLN A 266 5.38 5.33 6.29
CA GLN A 266 4.69 6.61 6.12
C GLN A 266 4.81 7.43 7.40
N ALA A 267 5.50 8.57 7.36
CA ALA A 267 5.69 9.46 8.52
C ALA A 267 4.48 10.41 8.74
N TYR A 268 3.53 10.45 7.80
CA TYR A 268 2.26 11.16 7.96
C TYR A 268 1.20 10.33 8.68
N GLU A 269 0.26 11.01 9.36
CA GLU A 269 -0.84 10.37 10.10
C GLU A 269 -0.35 9.32 11.11
N MET A 270 0.84 9.56 11.64
CA MET A 270 1.58 8.69 12.54
C MET A 270 2.20 9.55 13.65
N SER A 271 2.28 9.02 14.87
CA SER A 271 2.97 9.69 15.97
C SER A 271 4.45 9.30 16.03
N ASP A 272 5.28 10.14 16.64
CA ASP A 272 6.70 9.82 16.90
C ASP A 272 6.85 8.49 17.67
N GLU A 273 5.95 8.19 18.61
CA GLU A 273 5.94 6.92 19.36
C GLU A 273 5.69 5.70 18.46
N THR A 274 4.76 5.83 17.50
CA THR A 274 4.44 4.78 16.53
C THR A 274 5.61 4.56 15.57
N PHE A 275 6.21 5.64 15.06
CA PHE A 275 7.39 5.57 14.20
C PHE A 275 8.57 4.92 14.95
N SER A 276 8.84 5.38 16.17
CA SER A 276 9.87 4.82 17.05
C SER A 276 9.65 3.34 17.34
N THR A 277 8.40 2.91 17.48
CA THR A 277 8.05 1.50 17.66
C THR A 277 8.38 0.67 16.42
N ILE A 278 8.07 1.16 15.22
CA ILE A 278 8.45 0.50 13.96
C ILE A 278 9.98 0.40 13.84
N LEU A 279 10.68 1.52 14.01
CA LEU A 279 12.14 1.59 13.90
C LEU A 279 12.82 0.63 14.90
N ARG A 280 12.44 0.71 16.19
CA ARG A 280 12.97 -0.18 17.23
C ARG A 280 12.69 -1.64 16.94
N THR A 281 11.50 -1.98 16.46
CA THR A 281 11.14 -3.35 16.09
C THR A 281 12.02 -3.86 14.96
N PHE A 282 12.21 -3.05 13.92
CA PHE A 282 13.07 -3.38 12.78
C PHE A 282 14.54 -3.60 13.20
N MET A 283 15.07 -2.72 14.06
CA MET A 283 16.43 -2.79 14.60
C MET A 283 16.67 -4.03 15.48
N THR A 284 15.63 -4.64 16.06
CA THR A 284 15.79 -5.90 16.81
C THR A 284 16.15 -7.09 15.91
N VAL A 285 15.91 -6.98 14.61
CA VAL A 285 16.13 -8.05 13.63
C VAL A 285 17.34 -7.76 12.74
N PHE A 286 17.53 -6.49 12.37
CA PHE A 286 18.61 -6.01 11.51
C PHE A 286 19.59 -5.15 12.31
N PRO A 287 20.84 -5.62 12.53
CA PRO A 287 21.85 -4.86 13.26
C PRO A 287 22.40 -3.66 12.50
N HIS A 288 22.26 -3.64 11.16
CA HIS A 288 22.69 -2.52 10.33
C HIS A 288 21.52 -1.90 9.61
N VAL A 289 21.26 -0.62 9.86
CA VAL A 289 20.09 0.09 9.33
C VAL A 289 20.49 1.45 8.77
N PHE A 290 20.01 1.78 7.57
CA PHE A 290 19.95 3.17 7.09
C PHE A 290 18.50 3.66 7.09
N LEU A 291 18.27 4.81 7.72
CA LEU A 291 17.01 5.53 7.68
C LEU A 291 17.11 6.65 6.63
N MET A 292 16.30 6.54 5.58
CA MET A 292 16.33 7.49 4.47
C MET A 292 14.98 8.17 4.29
N GLU A 293 14.99 9.47 4.06
CA GLU A 293 13.82 10.25 3.69
C GLU A 293 13.64 10.21 2.17
N VAL A 294 12.54 9.68 1.65
CA VAL A 294 12.26 9.66 0.19
C VAL A 294 11.27 10.74 -0.24
N SER A 295 10.50 11.26 0.71
CA SER A 295 9.69 12.47 0.58
C SER A 295 9.59 13.14 1.96
N ARG A 296 9.08 14.38 2.06
CA ARG A 296 8.91 15.06 3.36
C ARG A 296 8.03 14.31 4.37
N VAL A 297 7.30 13.30 3.90
CA VAL A 297 6.36 12.53 4.72
C VAL A 297 6.54 11.02 4.56
N ASP A 298 7.56 10.57 3.83
CA ASP A 298 7.84 9.17 3.56
C ASP A 298 9.29 8.83 3.83
N THR A 299 9.50 7.74 4.54
CA THR A 299 10.83 7.22 4.87
C THR A 299 10.95 5.76 4.49
N ILE A 300 12.18 5.31 4.32
CA ILE A 300 12.51 3.90 4.15
C ILE A 300 13.56 3.49 5.17
N LEU A 301 13.41 2.26 5.69
CA LEU A 301 14.42 1.58 6.49
C LEU A 301 15.11 0.55 5.60
N LEU A 302 16.41 0.71 5.36
CA LEU A 302 17.25 -0.31 4.73
C LEU A 302 17.94 -1.14 5.82
N GLY A 303 17.58 -2.40 5.98
CA GLY A 303 18.13 -3.31 6.99
C GLY A 303 18.99 -4.41 6.39
N SER A 304 20.10 -4.72 7.03
CA SER A 304 20.99 -5.84 6.70
C SER A 304 21.57 -6.49 7.95
N VAL A 305 21.94 -7.77 7.84
CA VAL A 305 22.70 -8.49 8.89
C VAL A 305 24.19 -8.18 8.79
N GLU A 306 24.69 -7.92 7.58
CA GLU A 306 26.07 -7.52 7.33
C GLU A 306 26.16 -6.00 7.18
N PRO A 307 27.28 -5.37 7.57
CA PRO A 307 27.46 -3.93 7.36
C PRO A 307 27.33 -3.55 5.88
N PHE A 308 26.68 -2.42 5.60
CA PHE A 308 26.61 -1.86 4.25
C PHE A 308 28.02 -1.46 3.77
N LYS A 309 28.49 -2.09 2.70
CA LYS A 309 29.76 -1.73 2.03
C LYS A 309 29.47 -0.70 0.95
N VAL A 310 29.38 0.57 1.32
CA VAL A 310 29.09 1.65 0.38
C VAL A 310 30.36 2.06 -0.35
N ASP A 311 30.58 1.50 -1.55
CA ASP A 311 31.59 2.01 -2.48
C ASP A 311 30.97 3.08 -3.38
N PHE A 312 31.32 4.34 -3.12
CA PHE A 312 30.83 5.48 -3.89
C PHE A 312 31.10 5.38 -5.39
N LYS A 313 32.26 4.85 -5.80
CA LYS A 313 32.57 4.69 -7.22
C LYS A 313 31.65 3.65 -7.87
N THR A 314 31.30 2.60 -7.13
CA THR A 314 30.32 1.62 -7.61
C THR A 314 28.92 2.20 -7.63
N LEU A 315 28.53 2.98 -6.63
CA LEU A 315 27.24 3.64 -6.55
C LEU A 315 27.05 4.65 -7.69
N GLU A 316 28.04 5.51 -7.95
CA GLU A 316 28.04 6.44 -9.10
C GLU A 316 27.92 5.69 -10.43
N ARG A 317 28.70 4.61 -10.63
CA ARG A 317 28.63 3.80 -11.84
C ARG A 317 27.24 3.19 -12.06
N ARG A 318 26.55 2.75 -11.00
CA ARG A 318 25.19 2.22 -11.09
C ARG A 318 24.17 3.30 -11.37
N MET A 319 24.29 4.46 -10.72
CA MET A 319 23.43 5.61 -10.99
C MET A 319 23.59 6.10 -12.43
N ALA A 320 24.78 5.96 -13.01
CA ALA A 320 25.08 6.31 -14.39
C ALA A 320 24.63 5.27 -15.43
N ASP A 321 24.05 4.13 -15.02
CA ASP A 321 23.37 3.24 -15.99
C ASP A 321 22.25 4.04 -16.68
N PRO A 322 22.17 4.08 -18.03
CA PRO A 322 21.24 4.96 -18.73
C PRO A 322 19.76 4.77 -18.35
N LYS A 323 19.36 3.57 -17.95
CA LYS A 323 17.97 3.28 -17.52
C LYS A 323 17.72 3.80 -16.12
N VAL A 324 18.68 3.60 -15.21
CA VAL A 324 18.62 4.07 -13.82
C VAL A 324 18.71 5.59 -13.77
N GLU A 325 19.68 6.17 -14.47
CA GLU A 325 19.90 7.62 -14.52
C GLU A 325 18.66 8.37 -14.99
N ARG A 326 18.05 7.92 -16.09
CA ARG A 326 16.84 8.55 -16.65
C ARG A 326 15.70 8.56 -15.64
N ASP A 327 15.52 7.45 -14.93
CA ASP A 327 14.42 7.29 -13.99
C ASP A 327 14.63 8.13 -12.73
N LEU A 328 15.84 8.11 -12.15
CA LEU A 328 16.25 8.95 -11.02
C LEU A 328 16.15 10.45 -11.35
N ARG A 329 16.59 10.87 -12.54
CA ARG A 329 16.49 12.27 -12.97
C ARG A 329 15.06 12.76 -13.06
N SER A 330 14.09 11.88 -13.35
CA SER A 330 12.67 12.23 -13.43
C SER A 330 12.07 12.65 -12.08
N VAL A 331 12.72 12.27 -10.97
CA VAL A 331 12.33 12.59 -9.59
C VAL A 331 13.34 13.52 -8.90
N GLY A 332 14.22 14.16 -9.69
CA GLY A 332 15.15 15.17 -9.19
C GLY A 332 16.48 14.64 -8.63
N VAL A 333 16.70 13.32 -8.59
CA VAL A 333 17.98 12.74 -8.16
C VAL A 333 18.97 12.75 -9.33
N ARG A 334 19.85 13.75 -9.36
CA ARG A 334 20.76 14.03 -10.50
C ARG A 334 22.23 13.74 -10.25
N SER A 335 22.61 13.47 -8.99
CA SER A 335 24.00 13.20 -8.61
C SER A 335 24.03 12.32 -7.36
N LEU A 336 25.19 11.71 -7.09
CA LEU A 336 25.42 10.95 -5.88
C LEU A 336 25.13 11.80 -4.63
N MET A 337 25.53 13.07 -4.60
CA MET A 337 25.28 13.93 -3.42
C MET A 337 23.80 14.17 -3.18
N VAL A 338 22.99 14.31 -4.23
CA VAL A 338 21.53 14.41 -4.06
C VAL A 338 20.98 13.09 -3.51
N LEU A 339 21.44 11.94 -4.02
CA LEU A 339 21.03 10.63 -3.49
C LEU A 339 21.40 10.47 -2.01
N LEU A 340 22.63 10.81 -1.62
CA LEU A 340 23.10 10.70 -0.23
C LEU A 340 22.42 11.71 0.69
N GLY A 341 21.96 12.85 0.18
CA GLY A 341 21.17 13.82 0.95
C GLY A 341 19.82 13.31 1.44
N HIS A 342 19.35 12.16 0.92
CA HIS A 342 18.19 11.44 1.46
C HIS A 342 18.54 10.63 2.71
N HIS A 343 19.81 10.32 2.97
CA HIS A 343 20.23 9.70 4.22
C HIS A 343 20.21 10.76 5.32
N PHE A 344 19.27 10.64 6.25
CA PHE A 344 19.02 11.72 7.21
C PHE A 344 19.64 11.44 8.58
N VAL A 345 19.67 10.20 9.07
CA VAL A 345 20.17 9.88 10.42
C VAL A 345 21.34 8.91 10.35
N ALA A 346 22.43 9.22 11.06
CA ALA A 346 23.60 8.34 11.13
C ALA A 346 23.21 7.05 11.86
N GLU A 347 23.72 5.91 11.39
CA GLU A 347 23.38 4.61 12.00
C GLU A 347 23.66 4.57 13.51
N GLU A 348 24.72 5.25 13.96
CA GLU A 348 25.10 5.37 15.38
C GLU A 348 24.14 6.21 16.24
N ASP A 349 23.30 7.03 15.60
CA ASP A 349 22.29 7.85 16.26
C ASP A 349 20.89 7.24 16.19
N LEU A 350 20.70 6.12 15.46
CA LEU A 350 19.39 5.48 15.33
C LEU A 350 18.80 5.02 16.66
N ASP A 351 19.64 4.57 17.61
CA ASP A 351 19.17 4.20 18.95
C ASP A 351 18.56 5.39 19.71
N LYS A 352 19.02 6.62 19.45
CA LYS A 352 18.46 7.85 20.04
C LYS A 352 17.10 8.18 19.42
N VAL A 353 16.95 7.98 18.12
CA VAL A 353 15.68 8.19 17.40
C VAL A 353 14.66 7.11 17.78
N ALA A 354 15.07 5.85 17.84
CA ALA A 354 14.22 4.75 18.25
C ALA A 354 13.81 4.89 19.72
N GLY A 355 14.76 5.26 20.59
CA GLY A 355 14.54 5.40 22.02
C GLY A 355 14.11 4.09 22.72
N PHE A 356 13.96 4.15 24.04
CA PHE A 356 13.41 3.04 24.81
C PHE A 356 11.90 2.96 24.62
N GLY A 357 11.36 1.75 24.47
CA GLY A 357 9.92 1.56 24.36
C GLY A 357 9.55 0.14 23.97
N PRO A 358 8.26 -0.09 23.65
CA PRO A 358 7.79 -1.43 23.34
C PRO A 358 8.20 -1.86 21.92
N ILE A 359 8.21 -3.17 21.68
CA ILE A 359 8.42 -3.79 20.37
C ILE A 359 7.07 -4.28 19.85
N HIS A 360 6.81 -4.08 18.56
CA HIS A 360 5.61 -4.59 17.90
C HIS A 360 5.82 -6.07 17.53
N THR A 361 4.96 -6.93 18.06
CA THR A 361 5.04 -8.39 17.87
C THR A 361 3.65 -8.95 17.60
N ASP A 362 3.58 -10.18 17.10
CA ASP A 362 2.29 -10.87 16.90
C ASP A 362 1.48 -11.01 18.20
N ASP A 363 2.14 -11.37 19.30
CA ASP A 363 1.50 -11.52 20.61
C ASP A 363 1.17 -10.18 21.28
N ARG A 364 1.80 -9.09 20.82
CA ARG A 364 1.57 -7.73 21.31
C ARG A 364 1.47 -6.76 20.13
N PRO A 365 0.35 -6.77 19.38
CA PRO A 365 0.23 -6.04 18.13
C PRO A 365 -0.14 -4.57 18.37
N ILE A 366 0.79 -3.83 18.98
CA ILE A 366 0.60 -2.43 19.40
C ILE A 366 0.12 -1.52 18.25
N LEU A 367 0.70 -1.65 17.06
CA LEU A 367 0.38 -0.81 15.92
C LEU A 367 -1.07 -0.99 15.44
N GLU A 368 -1.63 -2.20 15.52
CA GLU A 368 -3.04 -2.50 15.15
C GLU A 368 -4.03 -1.63 15.95
N TYR A 369 -3.70 -1.33 17.21
CA TYR A 369 -4.58 -0.56 18.10
C TYR A 369 -4.19 0.92 18.21
N GLN A 370 -2.90 1.24 18.16
CA GLN A 370 -2.43 2.63 18.31
C GLN A 370 -2.53 3.43 17.00
N ALA A 371 -2.18 2.84 15.85
CA ALA A 371 -2.10 3.57 14.59
C ALA A 371 -3.47 4.14 14.16
N PRO A 372 -4.61 3.40 14.26
CA PRO A 372 -5.93 3.96 13.94
C PRO A 372 -6.32 5.16 14.81
N VAL A 373 -5.96 5.14 16.10
CA VAL A 373 -6.24 6.27 17.01
C VAL A 373 -5.45 7.52 16.60
N HIS A 374 -4.20 7.36 16.15
CA HIS A 374 -3.33 8.48 15.79
C HIS A 374 -3.77 9.24 14.53
N VAL A 375 -4.41 8.56 13.58
CA VAL A 375 -5.04 9.20 12.41
C VAL A 375 -6.04 10.28 12.86
N PHE A 376 -6.87 9.96 13.86
CA PHE A 376 -7.89 10.89 14.38
C PHE A 376 -7.35 11.88 15.42
N ALA A 377 -6.23 11.57 16.07
CA ALA A 377 -5.59 12.44 17.06
C ALA A 377 -4.73 13.57 16.45
N ASN A 378 -4.63 13.66 15.12
CA ASN A 378 -3.87 14.70 14.39
C ASN A 378 -2.40 14.81 14.82
N ARG A 379 -1.74 13.66 15.03
CA ARG A 379 -0.28 13.60 15.22
C ARG A 379 0.36 13.24 13.88
N SER A 380 1.32 14.05 13.45
CA SER A 380 2.26 13.70 12.38
C SER A 380 3.64 13.62 13.00
N VAL A 381 4.49 12.73 12.49
CA VAL A 381 5.86 12.59 12.99
C VAL A 381 6.58 13.92 12.78
N GLN A 382 7.14 14.49 13.83
CA GLN A 382 8.10 15.58 13.70
C GLN A 382 9.45 14.90 13.49
N ILE A 383 9.78 14.60 12.23
CA ILE A 383 11.13 14.12 11.89
C ILE A 383 12.09 15.22 12.40
N PRO A 384 13.05 14.92 13.29
CA PRO A 384 13.81 15.98 13.96
C PRO A 384 14.72 16.68 12.94
N ASP A 385 14.24 17.82 12.43
CA ASP A 385 14.75 18.50 11.22
C ASP A 385 16.19 19.05 11.32
N ALA A 386 16.76 19.15 12.52
CA ALA A 386 18.05 19.85 12.72
C ALA A 386 19.10 19.10 13.54
N GLU A 387 18.72 18.30 14.54
CA GLU A 387 19.69 17.78 15.52
C GLU A 387 20.35 16.45 15.10
N TYR A 388 19.71 15.69 14.20
CA TYR A 388 20.17 14.36 13.78
C TYR A 388 20.53 14.28 12.30
N ARG A 389 20.47 15.40 11.56
CA ARG A 389 20.74 15.42 10.12
C ARG A 389 22.23 15.19 9.87
N VAL A 390 22.56 14.09 9.21
CA VAL A 390 23.95 13.76 8.85
C VAL A 390 24.48 14.74 7.81
N GLU A 391 25.67 15.31 8.04
CA GLU A 391 26.49 15.87 6.97
C GLU A 391 26.98 14.71 6.09
N SER A 392 26.26 14.49 4.98
CA SER A 392 26.27 13.25 4.18
C SER A 392 27.64 12.81 3.65
N GLU A 393 28.66 13.67 3.61
CA GLU A 393 30.00 13.26 3.16
C GLU A 393 30.82 12.60 4.27
N HIS A 394 30.76 13.08 5.52
CA HIS A 394 31.67 12.63 6.58
C HIS A 394 31.30 11.25 7.17
N HIS A 395 30.02 10.90 7.22
CA HIS A 395 29.58 9.63 7.82
C HIS A 395 30.00 8.41 6.99
N PHE A 396 29.90 8.51 5.66
CA PHE A 396 30.27 7.41 4.77
C PHE A 396 31.78 7.35 4.47
N LEU A 397 32.54 8.44 4.70
CA LEU A 397 34.01 8.44 4.53
C LEU A 397 34.76 7.84 5.72
N ASN A 398 34.11 7.72 6.88
CA ASN A 398 34.71 7.18 8.11
C ASN A 398 34.46 5.66 8.31
N ARG A 399 33.92 4.98 7.31
CA ARG A 399 33.67 3.52 7.27
C ARG A 399 34.21 2.92 5.99
#